data_AF-A0AAE3K3X7-F1
#
_entry.id   AF-A0AAE3K3X7-F1
#
_cell.length_a   1.000
_cell.length_b   1.000
_cell.length_c   1.000
_cell.angle_alpha   90.00
_cell.angle_beta   90.00
_cell.angle_gamma   90.00
#
_symmetry.space_group_name_H-M   'P 1'
#
loop_
_entity.id
_entity.type
_entity.pdbx_description
1 polymer ?
#
loop_
_entity_poly.entity_id
_entity_poly.type
_entity_poly.pdbx_seq_one_letter_code
_entity_poly.pdbx_strand_id
1 'polypeptide(L)'
;MSGKQKRADEVFCRSCGEPIKKRAEICPNCGVRNNKAGSSGQRRTSRTPSTPHNPAQYETTVSDTWWYGVAGGTALWALAFIFAGVVGDSLGPLAGFVLLGAWIGLPLAAYFDIQYVRANAEWNPTTVLWMILLAIWLVNILAGVVYLYRRHEVLGVP
;
A
#
# COMPACT_ATOMS: atom_id res chain seq x y z
N MET A 1 -46.78 -12.13 5.09
CA MET A 1 -45.58 -12.69 4.42
C MET A 1 -45.67 -14.21 4.47
N SER A 2 -45.99 -14.87 3.35
CA SER A 2 -46.12 -16.33 3.31
C SER A 2 -44.71 -16.95 3.29
N GLY A 3 -44.26 -17.45 4.44
CA GLY A 3 -42.96 -18.10 4.55
C GLY A 3 -43.00 -19.44 3.84
N LYS A 4 -42.33 -19.57 2.69
CA LYS A 4 -42.14 -20.88 2.04
C LYS A 4 -41.41 -21.80 3.01
N GLN A 5 -41.95 -22.99 3.23
CA GLN A 5 -41.33 -24.02 4.07
C GLN A 5 -40.40 -24.90 3.21
N LYS A 6 -39.26 -25.30 3.78
CA LYS A 6 -38.30 -26.22 3.14
C LYS A 6 -38.38 -27.59 3.81
N ARG A 7 -38.12 -28.65 3.04
CA ARG A 7 -37.96 -30.02 3.57
C ARG A 7 -36.56 -30.23 4.15
N ALA A 8 -36.36 -31.32 4.88
CA ALA A 8 -35.09 -31.64 5.55
C ALA A 8 -33.89 -31.76 4.58
N ASP A 9 -34.14 -32.11 3.31
CA ASP A 9 -33.17 -32.27 2.23
C ASP A 9 -33.04 -31.04 1.32
N GLU A 10 -33.65 -29.92 1.71
CA GLU A 10 -33.70 -28.68 0.93
C GLU A 10 -32.99 -27.51 1.62
N VAL A 11 -32.52 -26.58 0.81
CA VAL A 11 -31.90 -25.31 1.18
C VAL A 11 -32.49 -24.20 0.32
N PHE A 12 -32.63 -22.99 0.86
CA PHE A 12 -33.08 -21.87 0.05
C PHE A 12 -31.96 -21.37 -0.85
N CYS A 13 -32.28 -21.08 -2.11
CA CYS A 13 -31.38 -20.42 -3.03
C CYS A 13 -31.12 -18.98 -2.55
N ARG A 14 -29.84 -18.57 -2.51
CA ARG A 14 -29.44 -17.23 -2.04
C ARG A 14 -29.80 -16.11 -3.03
N SER A 15 -30.04 -16.45 -4.29
CA SER A 15 -30.35 -15.46 -5.32
C SER A 15 -31.84 -15.22 -5.46
N CYS A 16 -32.67 -16.27 -5.48
CA CYS A 16 -34.11 -16.14 -5.76
C CYS A 16 -35.02 -16.59 -4.61
N GLY A 17 -34.48 -17.13 -3.52
CA GLY A 17 -35.26 -17.53 -2.33
C GLY A 17 -36.04 -18.84 -2.48
N GLU A 18 -35.98 -19.53 -3.61
CA GLU A 18 -36.71 -20.79 -3.82
C GLU A 18 -36.03 -21.96 -3.07
N PRO A 19 -36.79 -22.88 -2.43
CA PRO A 19 -36.23 -24.11 -1.90
C PRO A 19 -35.68 -24.99 -3.04
N ILE A 20 -34.43 -25.42 -2.90
CA ILE A 20 -33.73 -26.32 -3.81
C ILE A 20 -33.12 -27.49 -3.05
N LYS A 21 -32.91 -28.63 -3.70
CA LYS A 21 -32.27 -29.79 -3.08
C LYS A 21 -30.82 -29.48 -2.70
N LYS A 22 -30.36 -29.98 -1.55
CA LYS A 22 -28.95 -29.85 -1.10
C LYS A 22 -27.95 -30.39 -2.12
N ARG A 23 -28.33 -31.45 -2.85
CA ARG A 23 -27.54 -32.10 -3.91
C ARG A 23 -27.63 -31.41 -5.27
N ALA A 24 -28.54 -30.46 -5.46
CA ALA A 24 -28.66 -29.77 -6.74
C ALA A 24 -27.45 -28.84 -6.89
N GLU A 25 -26.65 -29.00 -7.95
CA GLU A 25 -25.49 -28.15 -8.21
C GLU A 25 -25.89 -26.76 -8.73
N ILE A 26 -27.05 -26.67 -9.39
CA ILE A 26 -27.61 -25.46 -9.99
C ILE A 26 -29.08 -25.30 -9.55
N CYS A 27 -29.48 -24.07 -9.24
CA CYS A 27 -30.86 -23.72 -8.93
C CYS A 27 -31.71 -23.74 -10.22
N PRO A 28 -32.78 -24.55 -10.32
CA PRO A 28 -33.61 -24.64 -11.53
C PRO A 28 -34.49 -23.41 -11.77
N ASN A 29 -34.64 -22.51 -10.77
CA ASN A 29 -35.46 -21.31 -10.89
C ASN A 29 -34.68 -20.10 -11.44
N CYS A 30 -33.44 -19.87 -10.96
CA CYS A 30 -32.64 -18.70 -11.37
C CYS A 30 -31.28 -19.03 -12.00
N GLY A 31 -30.91 -20.31 -12.13
CA GLY A 31 -29.67 -20.72 -12.79
C GLY A 31 -28.38 -20.51 -12.00
N VAL A 32 -28.40 -19.92 -10.80
CA VAL A 32 -27.18 -19.75 -9.98
C VAL A 32 -26.75 -21.07 -9.35
N ARG A 33 -25.43 -21.21 -9.10
CA ARG A 33 -24.86 -22.41 -8.46
C ARG A 33 -25.24 -22.51 -6.98
N ASN A 34 -25.47 -23.74 -6.52
CA ASN A 34 -25.71 -24.02 -5.12
C ASN A 34 -24.40 -24.30 -4.38
N ASN A 35 -23.94 -23.31 -3.61
CA ASN A 35 -22.69 -23.40 -2.85
C ASN A 35 -22.70 -24.47 -1.73
N LYS A 36 -23.85 -25.10 -1.43
CA LYS A 36 -23.94 -26.21 -0.46
C LYS A 36 -23.65 -27.58 -1.07
N ALA A 37 -23.85 -27.75 -2.38
CA ALA A 37 -23.61 -29.02 -3.08
C ALA A 37 -22.10 -29.27 -3.32
N GLY A 38 -21.31 -28.20 -3.47
CA GLY A 38 -19.87 -28.27 -3.78
C GLY A 38 -18.92 -28.15 -2.58
N SER A 39 -19.36 -28.50 -1.36
CA SER A 39 -18.57 -28.34 -0.13
C SER A 39 -17.45 -29.38 0.06
N SER A 40 -16.96 -30.00 -1.01
CA SER A 40 -15.74 -30.81 -1.01
C SER A 40 -14.80 -30.26 -2.07
N GLY A 41 -13.98 -29.27 -1.67
CA GLY A 41 -12.75 -28.95 -2.40
C GLY A 41 -12.85 -27.85 -3.45
N GLN A 42 -13.27 -26.64 -3.08
CA GLN A 42 -12.60 -25.44 -3.61
C GLN A 42 -12.94 -24.22 -2.75
N ARG A 43 -12.15 -24.04 -1.69
CA ARG A 43 -11.86 -22.70 -1.20
C ARG A 43 -11.11 -22.03 -2.35
N ARG A 44 -11.84 -21.41 -3.29
CA ARG A 44 -11.26 -20.36 -4.12
C ARG A 44 -10.90 -19.25 -3.13
N THR A 45 -9.73 -19.35 -2.53
CA THR A 45 -8.96 -18.14 -2.28
C THR A 45 -8.90 -17.49 -3.65
N SER A 46 -9.71 -16.46 -3.84
CA SER A 46 -9.50 -15.44 -4.85
C SER A 46 -8.14 -14.84 -4.53
N ARG A 47 -7.09 -15.59 -4.84
CA ARG A 47 -5.76 -15.06 -5.05
C ARG A 47 -5.92 -14.37 -6.38
N THR A 48 -6.40 -13.13 -6.34
CA THR A 48 -6.20 -12.19 -7.43
C THR A 48 -4.77 -12.41 -7.88
N PRO A 49 -4.52 -12.80 -9.14
CA PRO A 49 -3.16 -12.80 -9.65
C PRO A 49 -2.63 -11.41 -9.33
N SER A 50 -1.60 -11.31 -8.48
CA SER A 50 -0.91 -10.05 -8.29
C SER A 50 -0.31 -9.74 -9.66
N THR A 51 -1.02 -8.96 -10.46
CA THR A 51 -0.53 -8.49 -11.75
C THR A 51 0.84 -7.90 -11.49
N PRO A 52 1.90 -8.44 -12.12
CA PRO A 52 3.24 -7.88 -11.97
C PRO A 52 3.19 -6.38 -12.29
N HIS A 53 3.85 -5.58 -11.46
CA HIS A 53 4.00 -4.15 -11.72
C HIS A 53 4.66 -3.97 -13.08
N ASN A 54 4.08 -3.15 -13.96
CA ASN A 54 4.59 -2.97 -15.33
C ASN A 54 4.87 -1.47 -15.58
N PRO A 55 6.15 -1.03 -15.51
CA PRO A 55 6.56 0.37 -15.70
C PRO A 55 6.00 1.03 -16.97
N ALA A 56 5.80 0.24 -18.04
CA ALA A 56 5.31 0.76 -19.32
C ALA A 56 3.86 1.29 -19.29
N GLN A 57 3.12 1.06 -18.20
CA GLN A 57 1.74 1.57 -18.05
C GLN A 57 1.65 2.96 -17.44
N TYR A 58 2.78 3.55 -17.03
CA TYR A 58 2.80 4.83 -16.31
C TYR A 58 3.57 5.87 -17.12
N GLU A 59 2.96 7.02 -17.38
CA GLU A 59 3.66 8.22 -17.82
C GLU A 59 3.71 9.22 -16.66
N THR A 60 4.85 9.86 -16.43
CA THR A 60 5.04 10.83 -15.36
C THR A 60 5.71 12.08 -15.88
N THR A 61 5.21 13.22 -15.42
CA THR A 61 5.82 14.54 -15.63
C THR A 61 6.82 14.91 -14.54
N VAL A 62 7.05 14.03 -13.57
CA VAL A 62 7.92 14.23 -12.41
C VAL A 62 9.37 13.91 -12.78
N SER A 63 10.31 14.72 -12.30
CA SER A 63 11.75 14.60 -12.57
C SER A 63 12.47 13.60 -11.65
N ASP A 64 13.65 13.14 -12.08
CA ASP A 64 14.58 12.30 -11.30
C ASP A 64 15.33 13.07 -10.18
N THR A 65 14.97 14.32 -9.88
CA THR A 65 15.73 15.14 -8.91
C THR A 65 15.17 15.08 -7.49
N TRP A 66 13.99 14.48 -7.29
CA TRP A 66 13.32 14.49 -6.00
C TRP A 66 14.01 13.66 -4.91
N TRP A 67 14.84 12.68 -5.30
CA TRP A 67 15.64 11.91 -4.35
C TRP A 67 16.63 12.75 -3.55
N TYR A 68 17.12 13.88 -4.09
CA TYR A 68 17.94 14.83 -3.32
C TYR A 68 17.20 15.40 -2.12
N GLY A 69 15.88 15.61 -2.25
CA GLY A 69 15.02 16.04 -1.14
C GLY A 69 14.91 14.96 -0.07
N VAL A 70 14.80 13.69 -0.47
CA VAL A 70 14.76 12.54 0.45
C VAL A 70 16.12 12.39 1.15
N ALA A 71 17.22 12.34 0.40
CA ALA A 71 18.58 12.20 0.94
C ALA A 71 18.95 13.37 1.85
N GLY A 72 18.71 14.61 1.42
CA GLY A 72 18.96 15.81 2.21
C GLY A 72 18.12 15.85 3.48
N GLY A 73 16.83 15.51 3.39
CA GLY A 73 15.94 15.44 4.55
C GLY A 73 16.35 14.37 5.55
N THR A 74 16.68 13.16 5.08
CA THR A 74 17.13 12.05 5.94
C THR A 74 18.45 12.40 6.63
N ALA A 75 19.41 12.97 5.90
CA ALA A 75 20.68 13.42 6.47
C ALA A 75 20.50 14.54 7.51
N LEU A 76 19.64 15.52 7.23
CA LEU A 76 19.34 16.61 8.15
C LEU A 76 18.71 16.09 9.45
N TRP A 77 17.76 15.15 9.37
CA TRP A 77 17.17 14.53 10.57
C TRP A 77 18.17 13.67 11.34
N ALA A 78 19.05 12.94 10.66
CA ALA A 78 20.10 12.18 11.32
C ALA A 78 21.07 13.09 12.07
N LEU A 79 21.52 14.18 11.46
CA LEU A 79 22.38 15.18 12.10
C LEU A 79 21.66 15.86 13.28
N ALA A 80 20.42 16.29 13.10
CA ALA A 80 19.64 16.90 14.17
C ALA A 80 19.52 15.96 15.38
N PHE A 81 19.32 14.66 15.16
CA PHE A 81 19.27 13.66 16.23
C PHE A 81 20.63 13.46 16.92
N ILE A 82 21.72 13.35 16.16
CA ILE A 82 23.09 13.17 16.69
C ILE A 82 23.50 14.37 17.54
N PHE A 83 23.19 15.58 17.08
CA PHE A 83 23.60 16.83 17.73
C PHE A 83 22.57 17.39 18.71
N ALA A 84 21.41 16.74 18.89
CA ALA A 84 20.33 17.21 19.77
C ALA A 84 20.82 17.55 21.18
N GLY A 85 21.72 16.73 21.75
CA GLY A 85 22.28 16.95 23.09
C GLY A 85 23.37 18.03 23.18
N VAL A 86 23.87 18.53 22.05
CA VAL A 86 24.96 19.52 21.99
C VAL A 86 24.44 20.92 21.67
N VAL A 87 23.43 21.01 20.81
CA VAL A 87 22.89 22.28 20.29
C VAL A 87 21.42 22.52 20.65
N GLY A 88 20.75 21.61 21.35
CA GLY A 88 19.30 21.59 21.58
C GLY A 88 18.67 22.93 21.97
N ASP A 89 19.21 23.60 23.00
CA ASP A 89 18.65 24.87 23.50
C ASP A 89 19.22 26.11 22.78
N SER A 90 20.28 25.93 22.00
CA SER A 90 20.98 27.03 21.30
C SER A 90 20.37 27.34 19.92
N LEU A 91 19.52 26.45 19.42
CA LEU A 91 18.86 26.58 18.14
C LEU A 91 17.64 27.50 18.27
N GLY A 92 17.81 28.76 17.86
CA GLY A 92 16.73 29.75 17.86
C GLY A 92 15.55 29.38 16.93
N PRO A 93 14.49 30.20 16.90
CA PRO A 93 13.22 29.88 16.20
C PRO A 93 13.38 29.49 14.72
N LEU A 94 14.38 30.05 14.03
CA LEU A 94 14.69 29.71 12.64
C LEU A 94 15.00 28.23 12.45
N ALA A 95 15.77 27.63 13.35
CA ALA A 95 16.08 26.21 13.29
C ALA A 95 14.83 25.34 13.51
N GLY A 96 13.94 25.75 14.42
CA GLY A 96 12.64 25.10 14.61
C GLY A 96 11.81 25.09 13.32
N PHE A 97 11.70 26.23 12.62
CA PHE A 97 10.99 26.29 11.34
C PHE A 97 11.64 25.44 10.25
N VAL A 98 12.98 25.38 10.20
CA VAL A 98 13.70 24.52 9.26
C VAL A 98 13.41 23.05 9.52
N LEU A 99 13.43 22.61 10.79
CA LEU A 99 13.12 21.21 11.15
C LEU A 99 11.66 20.85 10.85
N LEU A 100 10.72 21.75 11.12
CA LEU A 100 9.31 21.56 10.75
C LEU A 100 9.11 21.51 9.22
N GLY A 101 9.77 22.41 8.49
CA GLY A 101 9.77 22.41 7.03
C GLY A 101 10.35 21.12 6.45
N ALA A 102 11.44 20.61 7.03
CA ALA A 102 12.02 19.34 6.65
C ALA A 102 11.13 18.14 7.00
N TRP A 103 10.44 18.17 8.13
CA TRP A 103 9.49 17.11 8.52
C TRP A 103 8.33 16.97 7.52
N ILE A 104 7.83 18.08 6.98
CA ILE A 104 6.77 18.08 5.96
C ILE A 104 7.35 17.83 4.56
N GLY A 105 8.48 18.45 4.26
CA GLY A 105 9.14 18.40 2.96
C GLY A 105 9.63 17.01 2.60
N LEU A 106 10.04 16.20 3.59
CA LEU A 106 10.57 14.87 3.35
C LEU A 106 9.49 13.87 2.87
N PRO A 107 8.34 13.68 3.53
CA PRO A 107 7.24 12.89 2.99
C PRO A 107 6.75 13.39 1.62
N LEU A 108 6.76 14.71 1.39
CA LEU A 108 6.37 15.29 0.11
C LEU A 108 7.38 14.96 -1.00
N ALA A 109 8.68 15.10 -0.73
CA ALA A 109 9.74 14.71 -1.67
C ALA A 109 9.68 13.21 -1.98
N ALA A 110 9.48 12.38 -0.96
CA ALA A 110 9.32 10.94 -1.13
C ALA A 110 8.07 10.59 -1.95
N TYR A 111 6.96 11.32 -1.79
CA TYR A 111 5.77 11.13 -2.61
C TYR A 111 6.09 11.30 -4.10
N PHE A 112 6.77 12.39 -4.48
CA PHE A 112 7.14 12.65 -5.87
C PHE A 112 8.17 11.66 -6.40
N ASP A 113 9.19 11.32 -5.60
CA ASP A 113 10.18 10.32 -6.00
C ASP A 113 9.55 8.92 -6.18
N ILE A 114 8.58 8.53 -5.33
CA ILE A 114 7.83 7.27 -5.49
C ILE A 114 7.06 7.22 -6.82
N GLN A 115 6.47 8.34 -7.26
CA GLN A 115 5.79 8.39 -8.55
C GLN A 115 6.79 8.18 -9.71
N TYR A 116 7.97 8.78 -9.61
CA TYR A 116 9.05 8.58 -10.57
C TYR A 116 9.54 7.12 -10.57
N VAL A 117 9.84 6.55 -9.40
CA VAL A 117 10.33 5.17 -9.24
C VAL A 117 9.34 4.18 -9.81
N ARG A 118 8.04 4.31 -9.51
CA ARG A 118 7.00 3.41 -10.03
C ARG A 118 6.92 3.41 -11.54
N ALA A 119 7.24 4.53 -12.19
CA ALA A 119 7.19 4.63 -13.64
C ALA A 119 8.44 4.12 -14.35
N ASN A 120 9.58 4.18 -13.68
CA ASN A 120 10.88 3.90 -14.29
C ASN A 120 11.52 2.59 -13.78
N ALA A 121 10.95 1.96 -12.75
CA ALA A 121 11.46 0.73 -12.16
C ALA A 121 10.36 -0.33 -11.96
N GLU A 122 10.81 -1.59 -11.93
CA GLU A 122 9.98 -2.77 -11.61
C GLU A 122 9.50 -2.79 -10.14
N TRP A 123 10.12 -2.00 -9.27
CA TRP A 123 9.73 -1.91 -7.86
C TRP A 123 8.48 -1.03 -7.68
N ASN A 124 7.48 -1.58 -6.99
CA ASN A 124 6.24 -0.87 -6.64
C ASN A 124 6.17 -0.56 -5.14
N PRO A 125 6.86 0.49 -4.65
CA PRO A 125 6.75 0.93 -3.25
C PRO A 125 5.33 1.41 -2.96
N THR A 126 4.73 1.00 -1.85
CA THR A 126 3.41 1.50 -1.41
C THR A 126 3.52 2.94 -0.91
N THR A 127 2.96 3.91 -1.66
CA THR A 127 3.07 5.34 -1.35
C THR A 127 2.66 5.66 0.09
N VAL A 128 1.50 5.17 0.53
CA VAL A 128 0.97 5.46 1.87
C VAL A 128 1.88 4.93 2.96
N LEU A 129 2.43 3.72 2.80
CA LEU A 129 3.33 3.13 3.79
C LEU A 129 4.60 3.97 3.93
N TRP A 130 5.24 4.33 2.83
CA TRP A 130 6.48 5.10 2.85
C TRP A 130 6.28 6.51 3.39
N MET A 131 5.19 7.20 3.01
CA MET A 131 4.86 8.51 3.58
C MET A 131 4.67 8.44 5.10
N ILE A 132 4.01 7.40 5.61
CA ILE A 132 3.81 7.21 7.05
C ILE A 132 5.14 6.90 7.75
N LEU A 133 5.94 5.98 7.21
CA LEU A 133 7.23 5.61 7.81
C LEU A 133 8.19 6.80 7.90
N LEU A 134 8.19 7.66 6.88
CA LEU A 134 9.01 8.87 6.82
C LEU A 134 8.47 10.03 7.67
N ALA A 135 7.16 10.04 7.98
CA ALA A 135 6.59 11.04 8.89
C ALA A 135 6.84 10.71 10.38
N ILE A 136 7.17 9.46 10.72
CA ILE A 136 7.45 9.03 12.09
C ILE A 136 8.90 9.35 12.45
N TRP A 137 9.15 10.27 13.38
CA TRP A 137 10.48 10.81 13.69
C TRP A 137 11.66 9.82 13.73
N LEU A 138 11.64 8.84 14.64
CA LEU A 138 12.76 7.91 14.78
C LEU A 138 12.84 6.89 13.64
N VAL A 139 11.68 6.51 13.09
CA VAL A 139 11.59 5.54 12.00
C VAL A 139 12.02 6.17 10.67
N ASN A 140 11.83 7.48 10.52
CA ASN A 140 12.13 8.26 9.33
C ASN A 140 13.58 8.08 8.86
N ILE A 141 14.55 8.10 9.78
CA ILE A 141 15.97 7.96 9.42
C ILE A 141 16.22 6.58 8.78
N LEU A 142 15.78 5.51 9.45
CA LEU A 142 15.95 4.14 8.95
C LEU A 142 15.15 3.92 7.66
N ALA A 143 13.91 4.40 7.61
CA ALA A 143 13.07 4.30 6.44
C ALA A 143 13.68 5.05 5.25
N GLY A 144 14.20 6.27 5.45
CA GLY A 144 14.86 7.05 4.40
C GLY A 144 16.09 6.35 3.84
N VAL A 145 16.94 5.78 4.71
CA VAL A 145 18.13 5.01 4.28
C VAL A 145 17.72 3.76 3.50
N VAL A 146 16.76 2.98 4.00
CA VAL A 146 16.28 1.77 3.31
C VAL A 146 15.61 2.12 1.98
N TYR A 147 14.88 3.23 1.92
CA TYR A 147 14.25 3.72 0.71
C TYR A 147 15.29 4.05 -0.37
N LEU A 148 16.29 4.87 -0.03
CA LEU A 148 17.36 5.27 -0.95
C LEU A 148 18.22 4.08 -1.39
N TYR A 149 18.53 3.17 -0.47
CA TYR A 149 19.23 1.93 -0.81
C TYR A 149 18.45 1.11 -1.85
N ARG A 150 17.15 0.94 -1.63
CA ARG A 150 16.31 0.17 -2.56
C ARG A 150 16.12 0.88 -3.89
N ARG A 151 16.00 2.20 -3.89
CA ARG A 151 15.98 3.03 -5.09
C ARG A 151 17.24 2.83 -5.92
N HIS A 152 18.41 2.88 -5.28
CA HIS A 152 19.70 2.61 -5.91
C HIS A 152 19.78 1.23 -6.56
N GLU A 153 19.29 0.18 -5.89
CA GLU A 153 19.28 -1.17 -6.45
C GLU A 153 18.47 -1.28 -7.75
N VAL A 154 17.39 -0.51 -7.89
CA VAL A 154 16.44 -0.66 -9.00
C VAL A 154 16.65 0.34 -10.14
N LEU A 155 17.22 1.52 -9.85
CA LEU A 155 17.49 2.57 -10.85
C LEU A 155 18.99 2.77 -11.13
N GLY A 156 19.89 2.21 -10.32
CA GLY A 156 21.34 2.38 -10.46
C GLY A 156 21.86 3.76 -10.02
N VAL A 157 20.98 4.63 -9.53
CA VAL A 157 21.29 5.96 -8.97
C VAL A 157 20.73 6.07 -7.56
N PRO A 158 21.50 6.64 -6.60
CA PRO A 158 21.08 6.73 -5.20
C PRO A 158 19.82 7.58 -4.98
#